data_AF-W0EY10-F1
#
_entry.id   AF-W0EY10-F1
#
_cell.length_a   1.000
_cell.length_b   1.000
_cell.length_c   1.000
_cell.angle_alpha   90.00
_cell.angle_beta   90.00
_cell.angle_gamma   90.00
#
_symmetry.space_group_name_H-M   'P 1'
#
loop_
_entity.id
_entity.type
_entity.pdbx_description
1 polymer ?
#
loop_
_entity_poly.entity_id
_entity_poly.type
_entity_poly.pdbx_seq_one_letter_code
_entity_poly.pdbx_strand_id
1 'polypeptide(L)'
;MEKYDFIKFMLRSRNLSVNDKKRLILLATREIEKVEEESSGPEEVKKPLPLKDISKSEIVYSPKDTTMFLSLFNDPNGFKFLTHDFDPDSDMDYDKLLVQVRFKFKESVSKYRIPKSLYALMYTMIYGGKKDGKERKWKDCDGNEHVENYASPTWADWAHQNPGVHLLSNEKFSDIILKFRSSIRLVKPVLLDIIKRQEAKHPNLIIQSVGLEKADFYTYVWNLENGIKRILDDMVRYADKTPNVKITFERKYSDDFSSRIIRIIQVDSMSSSLDDVLKRFHGPDDAGAFHEIKKVFAGYCNWSVEAMWDGMPKRWNILTDSDVPEVEEICNPNILGFTHILTYFTK
;
A
#
# COMPACT_ATOMS: atom_id res chain seq x y z
N MET A 1 32.37 36.75 16.12
CA MET A 1 31.15 35.95 16.31
C MET A 1 30.10 36.57 15.42
N GLU A 2 29.59 35.85 14.43
CA GLU A 2 28.55 36.38 13.55
C GLU A 2 27.27 36.66 14.35
N LYS A 3 26.49 37.67 13.94
CA LYS A 3 25.30 38.11 14.70
C LYS A 3 24.32 36.96 14.92
N TYR A 4 24.17 36.10 13.92
CA TYR A 4 23.33 34.91 14.00
C TYR A 4 23.83 33.88 15.02
N ASP A 5 25.14 33.66 15.08
CA ASP A 5 25.76 32.76 16.06
C ASP A 5 25.60 33.28 17.50
N PHE A 6 25.67 34.59 17.69
CA PHE A 6 25.41 35.22 18.99
C PHE A 6 23.94 35.02 19.42
N ILE A 7 22.98 35.20 18.51
CA ILE A 7 21.55 34.97 18.80
C ILE A 7 21.28 33.49 19.11
N LYS A 8 21.89 32.56 18.36
CA LYS A 8 21.79 31.11 18.60
C LYS A 8 22.41 30.70 19.93
N PHE A 9 23.51 31.33 20.33
CA PHE A 9 24.13 31.14 21.64
C PHE A 9 23.21 31.64 22.77
N MET A 10 22.63 32.83 22.62
CA MET A 10 21.70 33.39 23.62
C MET A 10 20.45 32.53 23.80
N LEU A 11 19.86 32.00 22.72
CA LEU A 11 18.67 31.13 22.78
C LEU A 11 18.90 29.82 23.56
N ARG A 12 20.15 29.38 23.71
CA ARG A 12 20.52 28.19 24.50
C ARG A 12 20.70 28.48 25.99
N SER A 13 20.72 29.76 26.39
CA SER A 13 20.83 30.13 27.80
C SER A 13 19.55 29.80 28.58
N ARG A 14 19.71 29.17 29.74
CA ARG A 14 18.60 28.79 30.63
C ARG A 14 18.04 29.98 31.42
N ASN A 15 18.73 31.12 31.43
CA ASN A 15 18.40 32.27 32.28
C ASN A 15 17.53 33.34 31.58
N LEU A 16 17.02 33.05 30.39
CA LEU A 16 16.17 33.98 29.64
C LEU A 16 14.68 33.73 29.92
N SER A 17 13.95 34.83 30.17
CA SER A 17 12.51 34.77 30.29
C SER A 17 11.86 34.36 28.96
N VAL A 18 10.60 33.88 29.03
CA VAL A 18 9.83 33.49 27.83
C VAL A 18 9.68 34.65 26.85
N ASN A 19 9.56 35.89 27.34
CA ASN A 19 9.44 37.07 26.50
C ASN A 19 10.77 37.44 25.83
N ASP A 20 11.90 37.25 26.50
CA ASP A 20 13.22 37.48 25.91
C ASP A 20 13.54 36.46 24.82
N LYS A 21 13.14 35.20 25.02
CA LYS A 21 13.25 34.15 24.00
C LYS A 21 12.41 34.47 22.77
N LYS A 22 11.17 34.96 22.95
CA LYS A 22 10.31 35.39 21.83
C LYS A 22 10.93 36.56 21.05
N ARG A 23 11.51 37.55 21.75
CA ARG A 23 12.22 38.67 21.10
C ARG A 23 13.45 38.20 20.33
N LEU A 24 14.23 37.27 20.89
CA LEU A 24 15.41 36.71 20.22
C LEU A 24 15.05 35.87 18.99
N ILE A 25 13.96 35.11 19.02
CA ILE A 25 13.46 34.38 17.84
C ILE A 25 13.06 35.37 16.74
N LEU A 26 12.34 36.45 17.10
CA LEU A 26 11.95 37.49 16.14
C LEU A 26 13.18 38.16 15.49
N LEU A 27 14.23 38.41 16.27
CA LEU A 27 15.49 38.96 15.76
C LEU A 27 16.24 37.96 14.87
N ALA A 28 16.22 36.67 15.21
CA ALA A 28 16.81 35.62 14.37
C ALA A 28 16.09 35.52 13.02
N THR A 29 14.75 35.57 13.01
CA THR A 29 13.94 35.55 11.79
C THR A 29 14.25 36.74 10.90
N ARG A 30 14.31 37.95 11.48
CA ARG A 30 14.67 39.17 10.72
C ARG A 30 16.07 39.13 10.12
N GLU A 31 17.05 38.57 10.82
CA GLU A 31 18.42 38.48 10.29
C GLU A 31 18.51 37.45 9.16
N ILE A 32 17.73 36.36 9.21
CA ILE A 32 17.61 35.39 8.10
C ILE A 32 16.94 36.04 6.89
N GLU A 33 15.81 36.73 7.10
CA GLU A 33 15.09 37.46 6.04
C GLU A 33 16.00 38.49 5.37
N LYS A 34 16.81 39.20 6.15
CA LYS A 34 17.74 40.21 5.62
C LYS A 34 18.88 39.61 4.79
N VAL A 35 19.37 38.44 5.15
CA VAL A 35 20.38 37.70 4.37
C VAL A 35 19.77 37.15 3.07
N GLU A 36 18.50 36.75 3.09
CA GLU A 36 17.75 36.33 1.90
C GLU A 36 17.42 37.51 0.96
N GLU A 37 17.15 38.70 1.51
CA GLU A 37 16.92 39.94 0.76
C GLU A 37 18.21 40.50 0.14
N GLU A 38 19.35 40.44 0.83
CA GLU A 38 20.65 40.91 0.30
C GLU A 38 21.22 40.00 -0.80
N SER A 39 20.70 38.78 -0.96
CA SER A 39 21.14 37.81 -1.97
C SER A 39 20.28 37.76 -3.24
N SER A 40 19.29 38.65 -3.38
CA SER A 40 18.40 38.71 -4.55
C SER A 40 18.30 40.12 -5.16
N GLY A 41 19.04 40.34 -6.25
CA GLY A 41 18.90 41.53 -7.12
C GLY A 41 17.60 41.52 -7.95
N PRO A 42 17.23 42.66 -8.57
CA PRO A 42 15.83 43.09 -8.64
C PRO A 42 14.99 42.56 -9.82
N GLU A 43 13.82 42.06 -9.41
CA GLU A 43 12.46 42.26 -9.93
C GLU A 43 12.06 41.86 -11.36
N GLU A 44 11.10 40.93 -11.43
CA GLU A 44 9.79 41.24 -12.03
C GLU A 44 8.65 40.62 -11.19
N VAL A 45 7.69 41.47 -10.84
CA VAL A 45 6.59 41.23 -9.87
C VAL A 45 5.60 40.18 -10.38
N LYS A 46 5.41 39.09 -9.63
CA LYS A 46 4.23 38.21 -9.75
C LYS A 46 3.56 37.97 -8.39
N LYS A 47 2.24 38.23 -8.39
CA LYS A 47 1.25 38.02 -7.34
C LYS A 47 1.41 36.69 -6.58
N PRO A 48 0.94 36.61 -5.31
CA PRO A 48 1.10 35.43 -4.47
C PRO A 48 0.51 34.20 -5.15
N LEU A 49 1.35 33.18 -5.30
CA LEU A 49 0.95 31.87 -5.84
C LEU A 49 -0.14 31.26 -4.94
N PRO A 50 -1.26 30.80 -5.52
CA PRO A 50 -2.26 30.05 -4.79
C PRO A 50 -1.63 28.74 -4.28
N LEU A 51 -2.11 28.29 -3.11
CA LEU A 51 -1.93 26.92 -2.63
C LEU A 51 -2.10 25.98 -3.82
N LYS A 52 -1.01 25.30 -4.20
CA LYS A 52 -1.00 24.38 -5.35
C LYS A 52 -2.20 23.45 -5.24
N ASP A 53 -3.11 23.61 -6.20
CA ASP A 53 -3.96 22.53 -6.65
C ASP A 53 -3.08 21.28 -6.77
N ILE A 54 -3.48 20.23 -6.06
CA ILE A 54 -2.91 18.90 -6.19
C ILE A 54 -3.27 18.45 -7.60
N SER A 55 -2.41 18.81 -8.55
CA SER A 55 -2.43 18.31 -9.91
C SER A 55 -2.46 16.78 -9.84
N LYS A 56 -3.32 16.18 -10.67
CA LYS A 56 -3.52 14.73 -10.89
C LYS A 56 -2.44 13.88 -10.21
N SER A 57 -2.75 13.36 -9.02
CA SER A 57 -1.77 12.69 -8.17
C SER A 57 -1.04 11.60 -8.94
N GLU A 58 0.25 11.80 -9.16
CA GLU A 58 1.17 10.80 -9.66
C GLU A 58 1.02 9.54 -8.79
N ILE A 59 0.78 8.40 -9.42
CA ILE A 59 0.65 7.12 -8.74
C ILE A 59 2.02 6.81 -8.13
N VAL A 60 2.14 6.98 -6.81
CA VAL A 60 3.40 6.74 -6.09
C VAL A 60 3.64 5.24 -6.01
N TYR A 61 4.69 4.77 -6.68
CA TYR A 61 5.01 3.35 -6.78
C TYR A 61 6.19 2.98 -5.86
N SER A 62 5.92 2.28 -4.75
CA SER A 62 6.94 1.79 -3.81
C SER A 62 6.46 0.55 -3.03
N PRO A 63 6.42 -0.65 -3.64
CA PRO A 63 5.91 -1.86 -2.99
C PRO A 63 6.76 -2.33 -1.80
N LYS A 64 8.07 -2.03 -1.77
CA LYS A 64 8.91 -2.27 -0.60
C LYS A 64 8.56 -1.37 0.58
N ASP A 65 8.21 -0.10 0.35
CA ASP A 65 7.71 0.79 1.43
C ASP A 65 6.39 0.26 2.01
N THR A 66 5.47 -0.19 1.15
CA THR A 66 4.23 -0.84 1.60
C THR A 66 4.51 -2.08 2.44
N THR A 67 5.49 -2.89 2.03
CA THR A 67 5.91 -4.09 2.77
C THR A 67 6.49 -3.72 4.14
N MET A 68 7.34 -2.70 4.19
CA MET A 68 7.91 -2.16 5.42
C MET A 68 6.83 -1.62 6.36
N PHE A 69 5.86 -0.88 5.84
CA PHE A 69 4.71 -0.41 6.60
C PHE A 69 3.88 -1.59 7.15
N LEU A 70 3.57 -2.59 6.32
CA LEU A 70 2.78 -3.75 6.75
C LEU A 70 3.53 -4.65 7.74
N SER A 71 4.86 -4.70 7.69
CA SER A 71 5.67 -5.45 8.66
C SER A 71 5.50 -4.95 10.11
N LEU A 72 5.01 -3.72 10.31
CA LEU A 72 4.71 -3.18 11.63
C LEU A 72 3.62 -3.98 12.36
N PHE A 73 2.79 -4.76 11.66
CA PHE A 73 1.84 -5.68 12.27
C PHE A 73 2.49 -6.88 13.00
N ASN A 74 3.79 -7.09 12.82
CA ASN A 74 4.56 -8.06 13.61
C ASN A 74 5.35 -7.41 14.76
N ASP A 75 5.37 -6.07 14.85
CA ASP A 75 6.15 -5.32 15.85
C ASP A 75 5.26 -4.94 17.05
N PRO A 76 5.60 -5.36 18.29
CA PRO A 76 4.91 -4.92 19.51
C PRO A 76 4.86 -3.39 19.69
N ASN A 77 5.90 -2.67 19.25
CA ASN A 77 5.93 -1.20 19.24
C ASN A 77 5.28 -0.60 17.98
N GLY A 78 4.78 -1.47 17.10
CA GLY A 78 4.10 -1.16 15.86
C GLY A 78 2.58 -1.29 15.98
N PHE A 79 2.03 -2.10 15.08
CA PHE A 79 0.60 -2.37 14.93
C PHE A 79 0.20 -3.78 15.38
N LYS A 80 1.10 -4.56 16.02
CA LYS A 80 0.82 -5.94 16.46
C LYS A 80 -0.51 -6.06 17.19
N PHE A 81 -0.72 -5.22 18.20
CA PHE A 81 -1.90 -5.23 19.05
C PHE A 81 -3.18 -4.67 18.41
N LEU A 82 -3.13 -4.22 17.15
CA LEU A 82 -4.38 -4.00 16.38
C LEU A 82 -5.01 -5.31 15.89
N THR A 83 -4.27 -6.43 15.97
CA THR A 83 -4.66 -7.72 15.38
C THR A 83 -4.34 -8.93 16.26
N HIS A 84 -3.67 -8.71 17.39
CA HIS A 84 -3.24 -9.71 18.36
C HIS A 84 -3.60 -9.25 19.77
N ASP A 85 -3.71 -10.20 20.68
CA ASP A 85 -3.88 -9.91 22.10
C ASP A 85 -2.62 -9.25 22.70
N PHE A 86 -2.78 -8.62 23.86
CA PHE A 86 -1.65 -8.11 24.64
C PHE A 86 -0.76 -9.26 25.09
N ASP A 87 0.54 -8.99 25.18
CA ASP A 87 1.46 -9.97 25.74
C ASP A 87 1.18 -10.13 27.25
N PRO A 88 1.24 -11.35 27.82
CA PRO A 88 0.83 -11.58 29.22
C PRO A 88 1.54 -10.73 30.27
N ASP A 89 2.79 -10.35 29.99
CA ASP A 89 3.64 -9.54 30.87
C ASP A 89 3.62 -8.04 30.52
N SER A 90 2.76 -7.63 29.58
CA SER A 90 2.66 -6.25 29.12
C SER A 90 1.80 -5.40 30.05
N ASP A 91 2.23 -4.17 30.30
CA ASP A 91 1.42 -3.15 30.97
C ASP A 91 0.50 -2.40 29.99
N MET A 92 0.31 -2.93 28.78
CA MET A 92 -0.51 -2.33 27.74
C MET A 92 -1.98 -2.28 28.15
N ASP A 93 -2.60 -1.13 27.90
CA ASP A 93 -4.04 -0.94 27.99
C ASP A 93 -4.53 -0.28 26.70
N TYR A 94 -5.85 -0.06 26.61
CA TYR A 94 -6.47 0.52 25.43
C TYR A 94 -5.98 1.93 25.10
N ASP A 95 -5.77 2.79 26.10
CA ASP A 95 -5.34 4.17 25.87
C ASP A 95 -3.88 4.21 25.42
N LYS A 96 -3.01 3.41 26.05
CA LYS A 96 -1.61 3.21 25.63
C LYS A 96 -1.54 2.66 24.22
N LEU A 97 -2.35 1.65 23.89
CA LEU A 97 -2.46 1.09 22.55
C LEU A 97 -2.78 2.18 21.52
N LEU A 98 -3.83 2.97 21.77
CA LEU A 98 -4.25 4.01 20.85
C LEU A 98 -3.20 5.11 20.69
N VAL A 99 -2.57 5.55 21.78
CA VAL A 99 -1.50 6.55 21.73
C VAL A 99 -0.33 6.03 20.90
N GLN A 100 0.13 4.80 21.18
CA GLN A 100 1.23 4.16 20.46
C GLN A 100 0.91 4.04 18.97
N VAL A 101 -0.22 3.44 18.62
CA VAL A 101 -0.60 3.18 17.23
C VAL A 101 -0.77 4.48 16.46
N ARG A 102 -1.41 5.51 17.04
CA ARG A 102 -1.60 6.80 16.38
C ARG A 102 -0.28 7.51 16.14
N PHE A 103 0.62 7.50 17.13
CA PHE A 103 1.96 8.04 16.98
C PHE A 103 2.72 7.30 15.88
N LYS A 104 2.76 5.96 15.97
CA LYS A 104 3.47 5.12 15.01
C LYS A 104 2.91 5.25 13.60
N PHE A 105 1.59 5.34 13.45
CA PHE A 105 0.96 5.55 12.16
C PHE A 105 1.39 6.87 11.54
N LYS A 106 1.33 7.98 12.30
CA LYS A 106 1.78 9.31 11.81
C LYS A 106 3.26 9.31 11.41
N GLU A 107 4.13 8.71 12.23
CA GLU A 107 5.54 8.53 11.90
C GLU A 107 5.72 7.71 10.62
N SER A 108 5.05 6.55 10.54
CA SER A 108 5.24 5.59 9.46
C SER A 108 4.72 6.08 8.11
N VAL A 109 3.59 6.80 8.06
CA VAL A 109 3.08 7.40 6.81
C VAL A 109 3.91 8.60 6.34
N SER A 110 4.72 9.19 7.23
CA SER A 110 5.70 10.21 6.82
C SER A 110 6.99 9.59 6.25
N LYS A 111 7.30 8.35 6.67
CA LYS A 111 8.49 7.60 6.27
C LYS A 111 8.28 6.75 5.02
N TYR A 112 7.14 6.07 4.92
CA TYR A 112 6.85 5.08 3.89
C TYR A 112 5.78 5.59 2.93
N ARG A 113 6.02 5.41 1.64
CA ARG A 113 5.04 5.73 0.59
C ARG A 113 4.08 4.55 0.41
N ILE A 114 2.89 4.65 0.98
CA ILE A 114 1.86 3.59 0.90
C ILE A 114 0.69 3.98 -0.02
N PRO A 115 0.01 3.00 -0.65
CA PRO A 115 -1.19 3.25 -1.44
C PRO A 115 -2.30 3.96 -0.66
N LYS A 116 -3.01 4.86 -1.33
CA LYS A 116 -4.14 5.62 -0.75
C LYS A 116 -5.21 4.72 -0.15
N SER A 117 -5.47 3.56 -0.76
CA SER A 117 -6.43 2.56 -0.27
C SER A 117 -5.99 1.95 1.07
N LEU A 118 -4.70 1.60 1.23
CA LEU A 118 -4.18 1.10 2.50
C LEU A 118 -4.18 2.19 3.57
N TYR A 119 -3.77 3.41 3.20
CA TYR A 119 -3.86 4.56 4.10
C TYR A 119 -5.29 4.76 4.61
N ALA A 120 -6.28 4.76 3.71
CA ALA A 120 -7.68 4.97 4.07
C ALA A 120 -8.22 3.86 4.99
N LEU A 121 -7.87 2.60 4.73
CA LEU A 121 -8.20 1.47 5.60
C LEU A 121 -7.64 1.67 7.00
N MET A 122 -6.33 1.90 7.12
CA MET A 122 -5.66 2.09 8.40
C MET A 122 -6.18 3.31 9.16
N TYR A 123 -6.33 4.43 8.46
CA TYR A 123 -6.84 5.66 9.04
C TYR A 123 -8.24 5.46 9.62
N THR A 124 -9.13 4.81 8.87
CA THR A 124 -10.50 4.54 9.32
C THR A 124 -10.50 3.59 10.52
N MET A 125 -9.65 2.56 10.53
CA MET A 125 -9.59 1.63 11.66
C MET A 125 -9.06 2.29 12.95
N ILE A 126 -8.12 3.24 12.84
CA ILE A 126 -7.45 3.88 14.00
C ILE A 126 -8.19 5.13 14.52
N TYR A 127 -8.71 5.95 13.60
CA TYR A 127 -9.30 7.25 13.91
C TYR A 127 -10.81 7.30 13.66
N GLY A 128 -11.36 6.31 12.97
CA GLY A 128 -12.75 6.36 12.50
C GLY A 128 -13.02 7.61 11.66
N GLY A 129 -14.06 8.33 12.06
CA GLY A 129 -14.38 9.65 11.55
C GLY A 129 -15.63 9.68 10.67
N LYS A 130 -15.95 10.87 10.18
CA LYS A 130 -17.09 11.11 9.29
C LYS A 130 -16.62 11.61 7.93
N LYS A 131 -17.37 11.28 6.89
CA LYS A 131 -17.25 11.83 5.55
C LYS A 131 -18.65 12.23 5.09
N ASP A 132 -18.83 13.49 4.74
CA ASP A 132 -20.11 14.04 4.29
C ASP A 132 -21.25 13.80 5.30
N GLY A 133 -20.94 13.95 6.60
CA GLY A 133 -21.88 13.72 7.71
C GLY A 133 -22.14 12.25 8.06
N LYS A 134 -21.70 11.30 7.23
CA LYS A 134 -21.85 9.85 7.45
C LYS A 134 -20.59 9.25 8.06
N GLU A 135 -20.73 8.17 8.81
CA GLU A 135 -19.57 7.44 9.33
C GLU A 135 -18.69 6.93 8.18
N ARG A 136 -17.38 7.09 8.34
CA ARG A 136 -16.42 6.52 7.39
C ARG A 136 -16.49 5.01 7.48
N LYS A 137 -16.51 4.39 6.31
CA LYS A 137 -16.51 2.95 6.17
C LYS A 137 -15.16 2.46 5.68
N TRP A 138 -14.79 1.25 6.09
CA TRP A 138 -13.67 0.50 5.53
C TRP A 138 -14.18 -0.80 4.91
N LYS A 139 -13.41 -1.41 4.01
CA LYS A 139 -13.77 -2.65 3.32
C LYS A 139 -12.95 -3.81 3.83
N ASP A 140 -13.60 -4.93 4.11
CA ASP A 140 -12.92 -6.17 4.47
C ASP A 140 -12.34 -6.91 3.24
N CYS A 141 -11.73 -8.08 3.47
CA CYS A 141 -11.16 -8.90 2.42
C CYS A 141 -12.17 -9.42 1.39
N ASP A 142 -13.44 -9.53 1.76
CA ASP A 142 -14.53 -9.99 0.89
C ASP A 142 -15.26 -8.80 0.21
N GLY A 143 -14.88 -7.57 0.56
CA GLY A 143 -15.42 -6.34 -0.01
C GLY A 143 -16.63 -5.76 0.73
N ASN A 144 -17.01 -6.33 1.87
CA ASN A 144 -18.10 -5.81 2.69
C ASN A 144 -17.66 -4.54 3.42
N GLU A 145 -18.57 -3.58 3.56
CA GLU A 145 -18.29 -2.33 4.24
C GLU A 145 -18.62 -2.39 5.74
N HIS A 146 -17.73 -1.86 6.57
CA HIS A 146 -17.84 -1.83 8.04
C HIS A 146 -17.67 -0.41 8.56
N VAL A 147 -18.32 -0.08 9.68
CA VAL A 147 -18.19 1.24 10.35
C VAL A 147 -17.43 1.14 11.66
N GLU A 148 -17.45 -0.03 12.30
CA GLU A 148 -16.82 -0.32 13.57
C GLU A 148 -15.30 -0.19 13.48
N ASN A 149 -14.70 0.48 14.46
CA ASN A 149 -13.27 0.76 14.50
C ASN A 149 -12.80 1.03 15.94
N TYR A 150 -11.48 1.18 16.14
CA TYR A 150 -10.90 1.44 17.47
C TYR A 150 -11.19 2.85 18.01
N ALA A 151 -11.88 3.73 17.28
CA ALA A 151 -12.32 5.03 17.78
C ALA A 151 -13.83 5.08 18.06
N SER A 152 -14.56 3.96 17.93
CA SER A 152 -15.99 3.90 18.24
C SER A 152 -16.23 4.08 19.74
N PRO A 153 -17.17 4.96 20.16
CA PRO A 153 -17.47 5.19 21.58
C PRO A 153 -17.80 3.92 22.35
N THR A 154 -18.61 3.03 21.76
CA THR A 154 -19.01 1.75 22.35
C THR A 154 -17.82 0.91 22.81
N TRP A 155 -16.75 0.86 22.02
CA TRP A 155 -15.59 0.03 22.30
C TRP A 155 -14.59 0.70 23.23
N ALA A 156 -14.50 2.04 23.17
CA ALA A 156 -13.76 2.82 24.16
C ALA A 156 -14.36 2.63 25.56
N ASP A 157 -15.67 2.80 25.70
CA ASP A 157 -16.37 2.65 26.98
C ASP A 157 -16.22 1.23 27.54
N TRP A 158 -16.34 0.21 26.68
CA TRP A 158 -16.11 -1.18 27.09
C TRP A 158 -14.68 -1.41 27.58
N ALA A 159 -13.67 -0.87 26.87
CA ALA A 159 -12.27 -1.04 27.24
C ALA A 159 -11.93 -0.34 28.55
N HIS A 160 -12.52 0.82 28.82
CA HIS A 160 -12.36 1.53 30.10
C HIS A 160 -13.03 0.79 31.28
N GLN A 161 -14.09 0.04 31.02
CA GLN A 161 -14.72 -0.85 32.01
C GLN A 161 -13.96 -2.15 32.23
N ASN A 162 -13.05 -2.53 31.32
CA ASN A 162 -12.27 -3.76 31.36
C ASN A 162 -10.75 -3.45 31.21
N PRO A 163 -10.15 -2.74 32.18
CA PRO A 163 -8.76 -2.29 32.07
C PRO A 163 -7.79 -3.48 31.98
N GLY A 164 -6.76 -3.33 31.14
CA GLY A 164 -5.76 -4.38 30.89
C GLY A 164 -6.26 -5.55 30.02
N VAL A 165 -7.54 -5.56 29.62
CA VAL A 165 -8.10 -6.58 28.74
C VAL A 165 -8.17 -6.04 27.31
N HIS A 166 -7.59 -6.77 26.37
CA HIS A 166 -7.63 -6.37 24.96
C HIS A 166 -9.04 -6.58 24.36
N LEU A 167 -9.40 -5.72 23.40
CA LEU A 167 -10.69 -5.77 22.70
C LEU A 167 -10.95 -7.08 21.95
N LEU A 168 -9.91 -7.87 21.65
CA LEU A 168 -10.05 -9.20 21.05
C LEU A 168 -10.78 -10.19 21.97
N SER A 169 -10.80 -9.94 23.29
CA SER A 169 -11.56 -10.73 24.27
C SER A 169 -13.07 -10.43 24.24
N ASN A 170 -13.50 -9.36 23.56
CA ASN A 170 -14.92 -9.05 23.37
C ASN A 170 -15.43 -9.77 22.11
N GLU A 171 -16.36 -10.70 22.24
CA GLU A 171 -16.85 -11.51 21.10
C GLU A 171 -17.34 -10.69 19.91
N LYS A 172 -18.03 -9.56 20.15
CA LYS A 172 -18.58 -8.72 19.07
C LYS A 172 -17.48 -7.96 18.32
N PHE A 173 -16.53 -7.36 19.04
CA PHE A 173 -15.46 -6.61 18.39
C PHE A 173 -14.31 -7.51 17.90
N SER A 174 -14.16 -8.70 18.47
CA SER A 174 -13.22 -9.72 18.01
C SER A 174 -13.46 -10.06 16.54
N ASP A 175 -14.72 -10.24 16.13
CA ASP A 175 -15.08 -10.45 14.72
C ASP A 175 -14.62 -9.30 13.81
N ILE A 176 -14.75 -8.05 14.27
CA ILE A 176 -14.27 -6.86 13.54
C ILE A 176 -12.75 -6.87 13.40
N ILE A 177 -12.02 -7.18 14.48
CA ILE A 177 -10.55 -7.30 14.45
C ILE A 177 -10.12 -8.42 13.51
N LEU A 178 -10.79 -9.57 13.52
CA LEU A 178 -10.48 -10.70 12.66
C LEU A 178 -10.73 -10.37 11.18
N LYS A 179 -11.83 -9.69 10.84
CA LYS A 179 -12.09 -9.17 9.49
C LYS A 179 -11.02 -8.19 9.05
N PHE A 180 -10.62 -7.26 9.93
CA PHE A 180 -9.56 -6.30 9.64
C PHE A 180 -8.21 -7.00 9.41
N ARG A 181 -7.86 -7.96 10.27
CA ARG A 181 -6.64 -8.79 10.14
C ARG A 181 -6.60 -9.52 8.80
N SER A 182 -7.70 -10.16 8.41
CA SER A 182 -7.84 -10.85 7.12
C SER A 182 -7.77 -9.90 5.92
N SER A 183 -8.02 -8.61 6.13
CA SER A 183 -7.91 -7.59 5.08
C SER A 183 -6.47 -7.18 4.78
N ILE A 184 -5.57 -7.24 5.78
CA ILE A 184 -4.17 -6.81 5.66
C ILE A 184 -3.17 -7.97 5.60
N ARG A 185 -3.63 -9.21 5.74
CA ARG A 185 -2.79 -10.41 5.66
C ARG A 185 -3.52 -11.54 4.96
N LEU A 186 -2.85 -12.10 3.95
CA LEU A 186 -3.25 -13.37 3.37
C LEU A 186 -2.69 -14.48 4.26
N VAL A 187 -3.57 -15.29 4.84
CA VAL A 187 -3.21 -16.46 5.64
C VAL A 187 -3.64 -17.70 4.88
N LYS A 188 -2.80 -18.73 4.82
CA LYS A 188 -3.18 -20.00 4.18
C LYS A 188 -4.51 -20.55 4.74
N PRO A 189 -5.43 -21.07 3.90
CA PRO A 189 -5.35 -21.26 2.46
C PRO A 189 -6.04 -20.15 1.63
N VAL A 190 -6.18 -18.92 2.14
CA VAL A 190 -7.05 -17.87 1.56
C VAL A 190 -6.81 -17.59 0.07
N LEU A 191 -5.57 -17.64 -0.45
CA LEU A 191 -5.34 -17.45 -1.88
C LEU A 191 -6.05 -18.50 -2.75
N LEU A 192 -6.06 -19.77 -2.31
CA LEU A 192 -6.77 -20.83 -3.00
C LEU A 192 -8.28 -20.56 -3.00
N ASP A 193 -8.82 -20.07 -1.88
CA ASP A 193 -10.25 -19.75 -1.76
C ASP A 193 -10.64 -18.57 -2.65
N ILE A 194 -9.79 -17.54 -2.73
CA ILE A 194 -9.93 -16.45 -3.70
C ILE A 194 -10.01 -17.03 -5.11
N ILE A 195 -9.07 -17.89 -5.51
CA ILE A 195 -9.07 -18.46 -6.86
C ILE A 195 -10.31 -19.30 -7.12
N LYS A 196 -10.78 -20.13 -6.18
CA LYS A 196 -12.02 -20.90 -6.32
C LYS A 196 -13.25 -20.01 -6.50
N ARG A 197 -13.34 -18.89 -5.76
CA ARG A 197 -14.41 -17.90 -5.96
C ARG A 197 -14.35 -17.28 -7.35
N GLN A 198 -13.14 -17.02 -7.86
CA GLN A 198 -12.99 -16.47 -9.20
C GLN A 198 -13.27 -17.52 -10.29
N GLU A 199 -12.89 -18.78 -10.10
CA GLU A 199 -13.24 -19.89 -11.00
C GLU A 199 -14.76 -20.01 -11.18
N ALA A 200 -15.52 -19.96 -10.08
CA ALA A 200 -16.99 -19.98 -10.13
C ALA A 200 -17.59 -18.78 -10.90
N LYS A 201 -16.90 -17.63 -10.95
CA LYS A 201 -17.33 -16.42 -11.68
C LYS A 201 -16.91 -16.43 -13.14
N HIS A 202 -15.97 -17.28 -13.53
CA HIS A 202 -15.42 -17.36 -14.89
C HIS A 202 -15.55 -18.80 -15.44
N PRO A 203 -16.78 -19.32 -15.64
CA PRO A 203 -17.01 -20.72 -16.02
C PRO A 203 -16.44 -21.10 -17.40
N ASN A 204 -16.10 -20.11 -18.22
CA ASN A 204 -15.46 -20.33 -19.53
C ASN A 204 -13.95 -20.57 -19.43
N LEU A 205 -13.36 -20.35 -18.26
CA LEU A 205 -11.95 -20.64 -18.00
C LEU A 205 -11.80 -21.97 -17.28
N ILE A 206 -10.79 -22.74 -17.66
CA ILE A 206 -10.40 -23.98 -16.99
C ILE A 206 -9.19 -23.66 -16.11
N ILE A 207 -9.41 -23.46 -14.81
CA ILE A 207 -8.37 -22.94 -13.90
C ILE A 207 -7.65 -24.09 -13.16
N GLN A 208 -6.34 -24.21 -13.39
CA GLN A 208 -5.46 -25.09 -12.62
C GLN A 208 -4.71 -24.30 -11.55
N SER A 209 -4.87 -24.69 -10.29
CA SER A 209 -4.17 -24.09 -9.15
C SER A 209 -2.97 -24.91 -8.69
N VAL A 210 -1.81 -24.28 -8.49
CA VAL A 210 -0.58 -24.95 -8.03
C VAL A 210 0.09 -24.17 -6.90
N GLY A 211 0.19 -24.77 -5.71
CA GLY A 211 0.94 -24.22 -4.58
C GLY A 211 0.27 -23.04 -3.86
N LEU A 212 -0.96 -22.69 -4.21
CA LEU A 212 -1.69 -21.54 -3.64
C LEU A 212 -2.01 -21.71 -2.15
N GLU A 213 -2.16 -22.95 -1.69
CA GLU A 213 -2.37 -23.32 -0.29
C GLU A 213 -1.18 -22.92 0.61
N LYS A 214 -0.03 -22.60 0.01
CA LYS A 214 1.18 -22.17 0.73
C LYS A 214 1.28 -20.65 0.84
N ALA A 215 0.34 -19.87 0.33
CA ALA A 215 0.43 -18.42 0.39
C ALA A 215 0.20 -17.90 1.82
N ASP A 216 1.19 -17.20 2.39
CA ASP A 216 1.10 -16.47 3.67
C ASP A 216 2.01 -15.25 3.60
N PHE A 217 1.41 -14.05 3.60
CA PHE A 217 2.11 -12.77 3.57
C PHE A 217 1.16 -11.59 3.82
N TYR A 218 1.72 -10.46 4.23
CA TYR A 218 0.96 -9.22 4.36
C TYR A 218 0.74 -8.54 3.01
N THR A 219 -0.49 -8.11 2.76
CA THR A 219 -0.91 -7.33 1.59
C THR A 219 -2.33 -6.80 1.82
N TYR A 220 -2.81 -5.86 1.01
CA TYR A 220 -4.23 -5.52 1.04
C TYR A 220 -5.02 -6.55 0.21
N VAL A 221 -5.62 -7.52 0.89
CA VAL A 221 -6.19 -8.74 0.29
C VAL A 221 -7.31 -8.43 -0.69
N TRP A 222 -8.14 -7.43 -0.39
CA TRP A 222 -9.18 -6.94 -1.31
C TRP A 222 -8.60 -6.46 -2.66
N ASN A 223 -7.48 -5.72 -2.64
CA ASN A 223 -6.83 -5.28 -3.88
C ASN A 223 -6.22 -6.45 -4.66
N LEU A 224 -5.64 -7.43 -3.97
CA LEU A 224 -5.15 -8.66 -4.60
C LEU A 224 -6.28 -9.39 -5.33
N GLU A 225 -7.40 -9.68 -4.65
CA GLU A 225 -8.54 -10.36 -5.27
C GLU A 225 -9.10 -9.58 -6.46
N ASN A 226 -9.25 -8.26 -6.34
CA ASN A 226 -9.71 -7.43 -7.46
C ASN A 226 -8.76 -7.40 -8.64
N GLY A 227 -7.46 -7.39 -8.39
CA GLY A 227 -6.46 -7.41 -9.44
C GLY A 227 -6.47 -8.74 -10.19
N ILE A 228 -6.56 -9.86 -9.46
CA ILE A 228 -6.74 -11.20 -10.05
C ILE A 228 -8.04 -11.27 -10.86
N LYS A 229 -9.16 -10.80 -10.29
CA LYS A 229 -10.45 -10.74 -10.98
C LYS A 229 -10.32 -10.03 -12.32
N ARG A 230 -9.70 -8.83 -12.35
CA ARG A 230 -9.55 -8.04 -13.58
C ARG A 230 -8.67 -8.72 -14.63
N ILE A 231 -7.64 -9.44 -14.21
CA ILE A 231 -6.83 -10.27 -15.12
C ILE A 231 -7.71 -11.37 -15.74
N LEU A 232 -8.48 -12.09 -14.92
CA LEU A 232 -9.35 -13.16 -15.40
C LEU A 232 -10.51 -12.64 -16.27
N ASP A 233 -11.11 -11.50 -15.93
CA ASP A 233 -12.12 -10.81 -16.74
C ASP A 233 -11.59 -10.53 -18.17
N ASP A 234 -10.32 -10.17 -18.30
CA ASP A 234 -9.68 -9.92 -19.60
C ASP A 234 -9.39 -11.24 -20.35
N MET A 235 -8.87 -12.26 -19.65
CA MET A 235 -8.61 -13.59 -20.23
C MET A 235 -9.88 -14.27 -20.77
N VAL A 236 -11.03 -14.06 -20.12
CA VAL A 236 -12.34 -14.60 -20.56
C VAL A 236 -12.70 -14.16 -21.98
N ARG A 237 -12.25 -12.98 -22.42
CA ARG A 237 -12.52 -12.49 -23.79
C ARG A 237 -11.89 -13.36 -24.88
N TYR A 238 -10.93 -14.20 -24.51
CA TYR A 238 -10.20 -15.09 -25.40
C TYR A 238 -10.47 -16.58 -25.09
N ALA A 239 -11.38 -16.87 -24.16
CA ALA A 239 -11.66 -18.22 -23.69
C ALA A 239 -12.10 -19.19 -24.81
N ASP A 240 -12.72 -18.70 -25.87
CA ASP A 240 -13.13 -19.51 -27.02
C ASP A 240 -11.93 -20.17 -27.75
N LYS A 241 -10.73 -19.59 -27.60
CA LYS A 241 -9.49 -20.08 -28.23
C LYS A 241 -8.52 -20.65 -27.20
N THR A 242 -8.39 -19.99 -26.05
CA THR A 242 -7.39 -20.31 -25.02
C THR A 242 -8.04 -20.31 -23.63
N PRO A 243 -8.90 -21.31 -23.32
CA PRO A 243 -9.65 -21.35 -22.06
C PRO A 243 -8.80 -21.75 -20.85
N ASN A 244 -7.67 -22.42 -21.08
CA ASN A 244 -6.85 -23.00 -20.01
C ASN A 244 -6.05 -21.92 -19.29
N VAL A 245 -6.23 -21.81 -17.97
CA VAL A 245 -5.49 -20.87 -17.12
C VAL A 245 -4.77 -21.62 -16.02
N LYS A 246 -3.46 -21.40 -15.89
CA LYS A 246 -2.65 -21.95 -14.81
C LYS A 246 -2.25 -20.85 -13.84
N ILE A 247 -2.60 -21.02 -12.57
CA ILE A 247 -2.26 -20.08 -11.49
C ILE A 247 -1.31 -20.75 -10.51
N THR A 248 -0.12 -20.19 -10.35
CA THR A 248 0.92 -20.75 -9.49
C THR A 248 1.38 -19.76 -8.44
N PHE A 249 1.77 -20.26 -7.27
CA PHE A 249 2.42 -19.49 -6.23
C PHE A 249 3.80 -20.06 -5.88
N GLU A 250 4.81 -19.20 -5.82
CA GLU A 250 6.17 -19.54 -5.40
C GLU A 250 6.72 -18.52 -4.39
N ARG A 251 7.64 -18.98 -3.54
CA ARG A 251 8.40 -18.12 -2.61
C ARG A 251 9.85 -18.10 -3.05
N LYS A 252 10.44 -16.91 -3.10
CA LYS A 252 11.90 -16.75 -3.26
C LYS A 252 12.44 -16.03 -2.04
N TYR A 253 13.48 -16.59 -1.43
CA TYR A 253 14.12 -15.98 -0.27
C TYR A 253 15.32 -15.18 -0.73
N SER A 254 15.55 -14.03 -0.10
CA SER A 254 16.74 -13.20 -0.26
C SER A 254 17.05 -12.52 1.07
N ASP A 255 18.24 -11.94 1.17
CA ASP A 255 18.72 -11.32 2.42
C ASP A 255 17.88 -10.10 2.84
N ASP A 256 17.49 -9.23 1.90
CA ASP A 256 16.75 -8.01 2.22
C ASP A 256 15.22 -8.20 2.21
N PHE A 257 14.67 -8.73 1.10
CA PHE A 257 13.24 -8.90 0.91
C PHE A 257 12.90 -10.23 0.24
N SER A 258 12.35 -11.16 1.01
CA SER A 258 11.79 -12.36 0.42
C SER A 258 10.60 -12.02 -0.48
N SER A 259 10.50 -12.67 -1.64
CA SER A 259 9.44 -12.47 -2.62
C SER A 259 8.35 -13.54 -2.54
N ARG A 260 7.14 -13.15 -2.90
CA ARG A 260 5.92 -13.95 -3.00
C ARG A 260 5.36 -13.74 -4.39
N ILE A 261 5.52 -14.74 -5.25
CA ILE A 261 5.28 -14.58 -6.68
C ILE A 261 4.03 -15.37 -7.04
N ILE A 262 3.04 -14.69 -7.59
CA ILE A 262 1.84 -15.27 -8.18
C ILE A 262 1.97 -15.16 -9.69
N ARG A 263 1.85 -16.28 -10.41
CA ARG A 263 1.83 -16.30 -11.87
C ARG A 263 0.45 -16.72 -12.33
N ILE A 264 -0.13 -15.98 -13.27
CA ILE A 264 -1.41 -16.27 -13.90
C ILE A 264 -1.13 -16.41 -15.40
N ILE A 265 -1.20 -17.63 -15.91
CA ILE A 265 -0.79 -17.99 -17.27
C ILE A 265 -2.03 -18.39 -18.05
N GLN A 266 -2.36 -17.67 -19.11
CA GLN A 266 -3.32 -18.15 -20.10
C GLN A 266 -2.58 -19.03 -21.12
N VAL A 267 -2.75 -20.34 -21.00
CA VAL A 267 -1.98 -21.34 -21.74
C VAL A 267 -2.31 -21.25 -23.23
N ASP A 268 -1.29 -21.37 -24.07
CA ASP A 268 -1.35 -21.25 -25.54
C ASP A 268 -1.82 -19.88 -26.06
N SER A 269 -2.04 -18.91 -25.16
CA SER A 269 -2.34 -17.53 -25.53
C SER A 269 -1.06 -16.80 -25.89
N MET A 270 -0.97 -16.32 -27.12
CA MET A 270 0.15 -15.53 -27.61
C MET A 270 -0.34 -14.12 -27.94
N SER A 271 0.53 -13.13 -27.73
CA SER A 271 0.18 -11.75 -27.98
C SER A 271 0.60 -11.31 -29.38
N SER A 272 -0.02 -10.24 -29.85
CA SER A 272 0.37 -9.53 -31.06
C SER A 272 1.65 -8.69 -30.82
N SER A 273 1.87 -7.65 -31.63
CA SER A 273 3.03 -6.77 -31.48
C SER A 273 3.04 -6.05 -30.14
N LEU A 274 4.20 -6.05 -29.48
CA LEU A 274 4.40 -5.35 -28.20
C LEU A 274 4.31 -3.84 -28.37
N ASP A 275 4.81 -3.32 -29.49
CA ASP A 275 4.79 -1.88 -29.78
C ASP A 275 3.36 -1.33 -29.85
N ASP A 276 2.43 -2.10 -30.41
CA ASP A 276 1.02 -1.69 -30.47
C ASP A 276 0.37 -1.66 -29.09
N VAL A 277 0.72 -2.63 -28.22
CA VAL A 277 0.24 -2.65 -26.83
C VAL A 277 0.81 -1.48 -26.04
N LEU A 278 2.11 -1.19 -26.19
CA LEU A 278 2.76 -0.05 -25.54
C LEU A 278 2.19 1.29 -26.01
N LYS A 279 1.95 1.46 -27.32
CA LYS A 279 1.31 2.67 -27.85
C LYS A 279 -0.08 2.90 -27.28
N ARG A 280 -0.88 1.84 -27.13
CA ARG A 280 -2.20 1.92 -26.50
C ARG A 280 -2.11 2.19 -25.00
N PHE A 281 -1.14 1.59 -24.33
CA PHE A 281 -0.97 1.74 -22.89
C PHE A 281 -0.49 3.14 -22.48
N HIS A 282 0.41 3.75 -23.28
CA HIS A 282 0.94 5.10 -23.07
C HIS A 282 0.17 6.18 -23.81
N GLY A 283 -0.78 5.79 -24.66
CA GLY A 283 -1.58 6.68 -25.49
C GLY A 283 -2.55 7.57 -24.70
N PRO A 284 -3.11 8.61 -25.35
CA PRO A 284 -4.10 9.50 -24.74
C PRO A 284 -5.49 8.86 -24.58
N ASP A 285 -5.76 7.77 -25.29
CA ASP A 285 -7.01 7.03 -25.25
C ASP A 285 -7.03 6.03 -24.07
N ASP A 286 -8.22 5.70 -23.58
CA ASP A 286 -8.43 4.85 -22.40
C ASP A 286 -7.62 3.55 -22.50
N ALA A 287 -6.59 3.42 -21.65
CA ALA A 287 -5.55 2.38 -21.71
C ALA A 287 -6.03 0.98 -21.27
N GLY A 288 -7.34 0.74 -21.37
CA GLY A 288 -8.01 -0.54 -21.31
C GLY A 288 -7.83 -1.30 -19.99
N ALA A 289 -7.93 -2.63 -20.08
CA ALA A 289 -7.82 -3.52 -18.92
C ALA A 289 -6.47 -3.37 -18.20
N PHE A 290 -5.38 -3.16 -18.94
CA PHE A 290 -4.04 -3.02 -18.38
C PHE A 290 -3.90 -1.83 -17.45
N HIS A 291 -4.47 -0.67 -17.82
CA HIS A 291 -4.43 0.52 -16.97
C HIS A 291 -5.26 0.36 -15.70
N GLU A 292 -6.40 -0.30 -15.80
CA GLU A 292 -7.24 -0.62 -14.66
C GLU A 292 -6.56 -1.61 -13.71
N ILE A 293 -5.89 -2.65 -14.24
CA ILE A 293 -5.07 -3.58 -13.45
C ILE A 293 -3.90 -2.84 -12.79
N LYS A 294 -3.22 -1.94 -13.52
CA LYS A 294 -2.12 -1.10 -13.01
C LYS A 294 -2.56 -0.31 -11.80
N LYS A 295 -3.73 0.36 -11.85
CA LYS A 295 -4.27 1.16 -10.74
C LYS A 295 -4.49 0.32 -9.48
N VAL A 296 -4.94 -0.92 -9.62
CA VAL A 296 -5.23 -1.80 -8.47
C VAL A 296 -3.94 -2.27 -7.78
N PHE A 297 -2.93 -2.63 -8.58
CA PHE A 297 -1.66 -3.16 -8.06
C PHE A 297 -0.63 -2.10 -7.69
N ALA A 298 -0.82 -0.85 -8.14
CA ALA A 298 0.10 0.24 -7.89
C ALA A 298 0.47 0.38 -6.41
N GLY A 299 1.77 0.24 -6.12
CA GLY A 299 2.34 0.35 -4.78
C GLY A 299 2.13 -0.89 -3.89
N TYR A 300 1.51 -1.96 -4.37
CA TYR A 300 1.37 -3.22 -3.62
C TYR A 300 2.32 -4.33 -4.07
N CYS A 301 2.58 -4.44 -5.37
CA CYS A 301 3.48 -5.44 -5.94
C CYS A 301 4.15 -4.94 -7.22
N ASN A 302 5.28 -5.57 -7.58
CA ASN A 302 5.76 -5.54 -8.96
C ASN A 302 4.84 -6.37 -9.85
N TRP A 303 4.58 -5.87 -11.04
CA TRP A 303 3.78 -6.55 -12.05
C TRP A 303 4.50 -6.50 -13.40
N SER A 304 4.71 -7.67 -13.97
CA SER A 304 5.21 -7.83 -15.32
C SER A 304 4.36 -8.82 -16.11
N VAL A 305 4.50 -8.77 -17.43
CA VAL A 305 3.89 -9.71 -18.36
C VAL A 305 4.96 -10.36 -19.21
N GLU A 306 4.92 -11.68 -19.32
CA GLU A 306 5.74 -12.46 -20.25
C GLU A 306 4.85 -13.07 -21.33
N ALA A 307 5.23 -12.92 -22.59
CA ALA A 307 4.59 -13.59 -23.71
C ALA A 307 5.57 -13.75 -24.87
N MET A 308 5.13 -14.49 -25.90
CA MET A 308 5.79 -14.44 -27.20
C MET A 308 5.31 -13.18 -27.94
N TRP A 309 6.20 -12.22 -28.11
CA TRP A 309 5.94 -10.93 -28.74
C TRP A 309 6.74 -10.82 -30.02
N ASP A 310 6.08 -10.63 -31.16
CA ASP A 310 6.75 -10.55 -32.47
C ASP A 310 7.65 -11.78 -32.75
N GLY A 311 7.24 -12.96 -32.28
CA GLY A 311 8.01 -14.21 -32.41
C GLY A 311 9.21 -14.34 -31.46
N MET A 312 9.40 -13.39 -30.53
CA MET A 312 10.47 -13.43 -29.54
C MET A 312 9.92 -13.44 -28.11
N PRO A 313 10.52 -14.22 -27.20
CA PRO A 313 10.13 -14.21 -25.79
C PRO A 313 10.57 -12.90 -25.15
N LYS A 314 9.60 -12.07 -24.72
CA LYS A 314 9.87 -10.79 -24.03
C LYS A 314 9.09 -10.68 -22.73
N ARG A 315 9.66 -9.92 -21.80
CA ARG A 315 9.02 -9.45 -20.57
C ARG A 315 8.75 -7.95 -20.68
N TRP A 316 7.52 -7.55 -20.39
CA TRP A 316 7.13 -6.17 -20.18
C TRP A 316 6.95 -5.90 -18.69
N ASN A 317 7.82 -5.05 -18.13
CA ASN A 317 7.81 -4.61 -16.74
C ASN A 317 6.89 -3.39 -16.58
N ILE A 318 5.64 -3.64 -16.18
CA ILE A 318 4.59 -2.61 -16.11
C ILE A 318 4.67 -1.80 -14.80
N LEU A 319 4.99 -2.49 -13.71
CA LEU A 319 5.17 -1.95 -12.38
C LEU A 319 6.45 -2.55 -11.78
N THR A 320 7.47 -1.70 -11.57
CA THR A 320 8.80 -2.11 -11.10
C THR A 320 9.38 -1.11 -10.11
N ASP A 321 10.01 -1.62 -9.05
CA ASP A 321 10.69 -0.84 -8.01
C ASP A 321 12.22 -0.86 -8.15
N SER A 322 12.69 -1.43 -9.27
CA SER A 322 14.07 -1.48 -9.70
C SER A 322 14.25 -0.75 -11.03
N ASP A 323 15.47 -0.29 -11.30
CA ASP A 323 15.90 0.33 -12.56
C ASP A 323 16.06 -0.71 -13.69
N VAL A 324 15.09 -1.60 -13.83
CA VAL A 324 15.02 -2.55 -14.94
C VAL A 324 14.36 -1.88 -16.16
N PRO A 325 14.78 -2.22 -17.38
CA PRO A 325 14.12 -1.72 -18.59
C PRO A 325 12.63 -2.04 -18.60
N GLU A 326 11.81 -1.18 -19.21
CA GLU A 326 10.38 -1.44 -19.39
C GLU A 326 10.15 -2.73 -20.19
N VAL A 327 11.01 -3.02 -21.17
CA VAL A 327 10.96 -4.26 -21.96
C VAL A 327 12.31 -4.94 -21.93
N GLU A 328 12.30 -6.24 -21.68
CA GLU A 328 13.49 -7.09 -21.66
C GLU A 328 13.24 -8.33 -22.54
N GLU A 329 14.24 -8.74 -23.30
CA GLU A 329 14.25 -10.06 -23.92
C GLU A 329 14.55 -11.12 -22.85
N ILE A 330 13.83 -12.23 -22.86
CA ILE A 330 14.05 -13.31 -21.89
C ILE A 330 14.62 -14.54 -22.59
N CYS A 331 15.73 -15.06 -22.05
CA CYS A 331 16.43 -16.21 -22.64
C CYS A 331 15.67 -17.55 -22.56
N ASN A 332 14.47 -17.57 -21.97
CA ASN A 332 13.67 -18.78 -21.86
C ASN A 332 12.74 -18.92 -23.09
N PRO A 333 13.01 -19.85 -24.01
CA PRO A 333 12.17 -20.06 -25.19
C PRO A 333 10.81 -20.69 -24.84
N ASN A 334 10.68 -21.30 -23.66
CA ASN A 334 9.50 -22.08 -23.26
C ASN A 334 8.47 -21.22 -22.52
N ILE A 335 7.94 -20.20 -23.20
CA ILE A 335 6.78 -19.45 -22.69
C ILE A 335 5.52 -20.28 -22.94
N LEU A 336 4.86 -20.73 -21.86
CA LEU A 336 3.62 -21.54 -21.94
C LEU A 336 2.42 -20.76 -22.47
N GLY A 337 2.47 -19.43 -22.41
CA GLY A 337 1.41 -18.54 -22.86
C GLY A 337 1.51 -17.18 -22.18
N PHE A 338 0.49 -16.35 -22.37
CA PHE A 338 0.42 -15.00 -21.84
C PHE A 338 0.40 -15.01 -20.30
N THR A 339 1.48 -14.53 -19.69
CA THR A 339 1.75 -14.75 -18.27
C THR A 339 1.81 -13.42 -17.52
N HIS A 340 0.88 -13.18 -16.60
CA HIS A 340 1.00 -12.13 -15.60
C HIS A 340 1.83 -12.63 -14.41
N ILE A 341 2.79 -11.82 -13.97
CA ILE A 341 3.64 -12.11 -12.82
C ILE A 341 3.47 -11.01 -11.79
N LEU A 342 2.92 -11.36 -10.62
CA LEU A 342 2.73 -10.46 -9.50
C LEU A 342 3.73 -10.80 -8.41
N THR A 343 4.64 -9.89 -8.09
CA THR A 343 5.69 -10.09 -7.09
C THR A 343 5.43 -9.18 -5.88
N TYR A 344 4.98 -9.79 -4.79
CA TYR A 344 4.85 -9.14 -3.49
C TYR A 344 6.11 -9.37 -2.66
N PHE A 345 6.46 -8.41 -1.82
CA PHE A 345 7.63 -8.51 -0.94
C PHE A 345 7.21 -8.82 0.50
N THR A 346 8.12 -9.42 1.24
CA THR A 346 8.00 -9.72 2.67
C THR A 346 9.33 -9.47 3.35
N LYS A 347 9.26 -8.94 4.57
CA LYS A 347 10.41 -8.75 5.44
C LYS A 347 10.53 -9.89 6.44
#